data_AF-A0A948R5J3-F1
#
_entry.id   AF-A0A948R5J3-F1
#
_cell.length_a   1.000
_cell.length_b   1.000
_cell.length_c   1.000
_cell.angle_alpha   90.00
_cell.angle_beta   90.00
_cell.angle_gamma   90.00
#
_symmetry.space_group_name_H-M   'P 1'
#
loop_
_entity.id
_entity.type
_entity.pdbx_description
1 polymer ?
#
loop_
_entity_poly.entity_id
_entity_poly.type
_entity_poly.pdbx_seq_one_letter_code
_entity_poly.pdbx_strand_id
1 'polypeptide(L)'
;MRSARLLTGRNFALVGGLMLAAGCQVIPKSDVSTAPPPAPTPEPSATALPTDSGRHRIALLVPMDGDTAAVGQAIANATTMALLDTSADNLRITTYDTSAGVSAAARKAIADGNRLILGPLM
;
A
#
# COMPACT_ATOMS: atom_id res chain seq x y z
N MET A 1 54.44 1.09 37.06
CA MET A 1 53.54 0.48 36.04
C MET A 1 52.13 0.90 36.44
N ARG A 2 51.64 2.04 35.96
CA ARG A 2 50.82 2.24 34.75
C ARG A 2 49.47 1.53 34.78
N SER A 3 48.44 2.37 34.58
CA SER A 3 47.11 2.07 34.02
C SER A 3 46.03 1.66 35.02
N ALA A 4 44.77 2.09 34.93
CA ALA A 4 44.05 3.14 34.21
C ALA A 4 42.57 2.91 34.62
N ARG A 5 41.94 3.79 35.42
CA ARG A 5 40.96 4.79 34.96
C ARG A 5 40.11 4.36 33.76
N LEU A 6 39.08 3.53 33.96
CA LEU A 6 38.00 3.29 32.98
C LEU A 6 36.66 3.06 33.69
N LEU A 7 36.12 4.10 34.33
CA LEU A 7 34.74 4.15 34.82
C LEU A 7 34.16 5.54 34.48
N THR A 8 34.08 5.89 33.21
CA THR A 8 33.38 7.10 32.76
C THR A 8 32.96 6.94 31.30
N GLY A 9 31.65 6.98 31.03
CA GLY A 9 31.13 7.17 29.68
C GLY A 9 29.86 6.41 29.33
N ARG A 10 29.68 5.17 29.83
CA ARG A 10 28.61 4.29 29.31
C ARG A 10 27.25 4.41 30.01
N ASN A 11 27.21 4.87 31.27
CA ASN A 11 25.96 4.92 32.06
C ASN A 11 25.23 6.28 32.02
N PHE A 12 25.76 7.29 31.33
CA PHE A 12 25.09 8.61 31.25
C PHE A 12 24.12 8.73 30.06
N ALA A 13 24.17 7.80 29.09
CA ALA A 13 23.33 7.84 27.89
C ALA A 13 21.91 7.26 28.09
N LEU A 14 21.65 6.54 29.18
CA LEU A 14 20.36 5.87 29.42
C LEU A 14 19.39 6.65 30.34
N VAL A 15 19.81 7.79 30.91
CA VAL A 15 18.97 8.58 31.83
C VAL A 15 18.45 9.89 31.20
N GLY A 16 19.05 10.36 30.10
CA GLY A 16 18.68 11.64 29.47
C GLY A 16 17.43 11.62 28.56
N GLY A 17 16.96 10.45 28.13
CA GLY A 17 15.93 10.34 27.08
C GLY A 17 14.47 10.43 27.55
N LEU A 18 14.19 10.36 28.85
CA LEU A 18 12.82 10.23 29.38
C LEU A 18 12.21 11.55 29.91
N MET A 19 12.81 12.71 29.59
CA MET A 19 12.45 14.03 30.14
C MET A 19 12.02 15.05 29.08
N LEU A 20 11.21 14.64 28.08
CA LEU A 20 10.62 15.59 27.12
C LEU A 20 9.11 15.39 26.85
N ALA A 21 8.40 14.62 27.66
CA ALA A 21 6.97 14.33 27.46
C ALA A 21 6.01 15.14 28.37
N ALA A 22 6.33 16.40 28.71
CA ALA A 22 5.51 17.23 29.61
C ALA A 22 5.15 18.62 29.05
N GLY A 23 4.97 18.73 27.73
CA GLY A 23 4.48 19.94 27.07
C GLY A 23 2.97 19.95 26.89
N CYS A 24 2.18 19.85 27.97
CA CYS A 24 0.74 20.10 27.91
C CYS A 24 0.49 21.60 27.70
N GLN A 25 0.27 21.96 26.43
CA GLN A 25 -0.16 23.28 25.97
C GLN A 25 -1.39 23.78 26.76
N VAL A 26 -1.21 24.89 27.49
CA VAL A 26 -2.29 25.74 27.99
C VAL A 26 -2.81 26.53 26.78
N ILE A 27 -4.01 26.19 26.33
CA ILE A 27 -4.72 26.93 25.27
C ILE A 27 -5.66 27.93 25.97
N PRO A 28 -5.39 29.24 25.90
CA PRO A 28 -6.36 30.25 26.33
C PRO A 28 -7.61 30.10 25.46
N LYS A 29 -8.77 29.93 26.09
CA LYS A 29 -10.06 30.05 25.39
C LYS A 29 -10.24 31.53 25.05
N SER A 30 -9.92 31.91 23.83
CA SER A 30 -10.35 33.16 23.23
C SER A 30 -11.83 33.07 22.87
N ASP A 31 -12.57 34.10 23.23
CA ASP A 31 -14.00 34.25 22.99
C ASP A 31 -14.34 34.09 21.51
N VAL A 32 -15.37 33.28 21.25
CA VAL A 32 -15.85 32.98 19.90
C VAL A 32 -16.62 34.19 19.38
N SER A 33 -15.92 35.10 18.69
CA SER A 33 -16.55 36.06 17.80
C SER A 33 -17.20 35.29 16.64
N THR A 34 -18.51 35.43 16.48
CA THR A 34 -19.29 34.82 15.40
C THR A 34 -18.78 35.33 14.05
N ALA A 35 -17.87 34.58 13.43
CA ALA A 35 -17.50 34.78 12.04
C ALA A 35 -18.62 34.25 11.12
N PRO A 36 -18.91 34.92 10.00
CA PRO A 36 -19.82 34.41 8.97
C PRO A 36 -19.38 33.01 8.52
N PRO A 37 -20.32 32.13 8.13
CA PRO A 37 -20.00 30.76 7.75
C PRO A 37 -18.88 30.75 6.68
N PRO A 38 -17.80 29.97 6.88
CA PRO A 38 -16.75 29.87 5.90
C PRO A 38 -17.33 29.33 4.60
N ALA A 39 -16.99 30.00 3.49
CA ALA A 39 -17.30 29.51 2.15
C ALA A 39 -16.81 28.06 2.01
N PRO A 40 -17.54 27.19 1.28
CA PRO A 40 -17.14 25.81 1.11
C PRO A 40 -15.71 25.75 0.56
N THR A 41 -14.81 25.15 1.33
CA THR A 41 -13.50 24.72 0.85
C THR A 41 -13.71 23.88 -0.40
N PRO A 42 -13.01 24.14 -1.52
CA PRO A 42 -13.05 23.24 -2.67
C PRO A 42 -12.69 21.84 -2.17
N GLU A 43 -13.64 20.90 -2.23
CA GLU A 43 -13.33 19.49 -2.07
C GLU A 43 -12.20 19.16 -3.05
N PRO A 44 -11.23 18.32 -2.68
CA PRO A 44 -10.31 17.77 -3.66
C PRO A 44 -11.14 17.07 -4.73
N SER A 45 -11.31 17.72 -5.88
CA SER A 45 -11.98 17.14 -7.02
C SER A 45 -11.37 15.76 -7.25
N ALA A 46 -12.19 14.70 -7.20
CA ALA A 46 -11.80 13.36 -7.63
C ALA A 46 -11.32 13.34 -9.10
N THR A 47 -11.47 14.45 -9.81
CA THR A 47 -10.92 14.77 -11.11
C THR A 47 -9.41 15.09 -11.03
N ALA A 48 -8.58 14.06 -10.92
CA ALA A 48 -7.26 13.95 -11.57
C ALA A 48 -6.35 12.87 -10.94
N LEU A 49 -6.88 11.72 -10.51
CA LEU A 49 -6.03 10.54 -10.72
C LEU A 49 -5.97 10.33 -12.23
N PRO A 50 -4.77 10.19 -12.83
CA PRO A 50 -4.66 9.82 -14.22
C PRO A 50 -5.54 8.59 -14.42
N THR A 51 -6.55 8.69 -15.28
CA THR A 51 -7.17 7.49 -15.80
C THR A 51 -6.03 6.77 -16.48
N ASP A 52 -5.52 5.69 -15.88
CA ASP A 52 -4.57 4.77 -16.51
C ASP A 52 -5.36 4.10 -17.64
N SER A 53 -5.54 4.88 -18.70
CA SER A 53 -6.31 4.67 -19.93
C SER A 53 -5.36 4.36 -21.09
N GLY A 54 -4.09 4.77 -20.95
CA GLY A 54 -3.01 4.37 -21.85
C GLY A 54 -2.45 2.97 -21.58
N ARG A 55 -2.96 2.24 -20.58
CA ARG A 55 -2.47 0.88 -20.26
C ARG A 55 -3.55 -0.18 -20.43
N HIS A 56 -3.16 -1.30 -21.04
CA HIS A 56 -3.99 -2.48 -21.13
C HIS A 56 -4.03 -3.17 -19.77
N ARG A 57 -5.22 -3.16 -19.16
CA ARG A 57 -5.48 -3.81 -17.88
C ARG A 57 -5.91 -5.24 -18.09
N ILE A 58 -5.19 -6.17 -17.50
CA ILE A 58 -5.36 -7.60 -17.68
C ILE A 58 -5.50 -8.23 -16.30
N ALA A 59 -6.52 -9.06 -16.12
CA ALA A 59 -6.68 -9.86 -14.92
C ALA A 59 -6.06 -11.25 -15.12
N LEU A 60 -5.29 -11.71 -14.16
CA LEU A 60 -4.77 -13.08 -14.09
C LEU A 60 -5.47 -13.80 -12.94
N LEU A 61 -6.26 -14.83 -13.25
CA LEU A 61 -7.01 -15.61 -12.29
C LEU A 61 -6.24 -16.88 -11.94
N VAL A 62 -5.77 -16.98 -10.69
CA VAL A 62 -4.98 -18.10 -10.18
C VAL A 62 -5.34 -18.44 -8.73
N PRO A 63 -5.34 -19.70 -8.28
CA PRO A 63 -5.53 -20.09 -6.90
C PRO A 63 -4.27 -19.75 -6.12
N MET A 64 -4.40 -18.94 -5.08
CA MET A 64 -3.33 -18.58 -4.16
C MET A 64 -3.38 -19.41 -2.87
N ASP A 65 -4.37 -20.31 -2.76
CA ASP A 65 -4.58 -21.22 -1.65
C ASP A 65 -5.16 -22.56 -2.15
N GLY A 66 -5.14 -23.59 -1.32
CA GLY A 66 -5.57 -24.96 -1.63
C GLY A 66 -4.51 -25.81 -2.34
N ASP A 67 -4.94 -26.94 -2.89
CA ASP A 67 -4.05 -27.98 -3.43
C ASP A 67 -3.17 -27.49 -4.59
N THR A 68 -3.64 -26.51 -5.36
CA THR A 68 -2.94 -25.97 -6.53
C THR A 68 -2.27 -24.60 -6.26
N ALA A 69 -2.21 -24.15 -5.01
CA ALA A 69 -1.63 -22.86 -4.62
C ALA A 69 -0.19 -22.67 -5.11
N ALA A 70 0.64 -23.71 -4.99
CA ALA A 70 2.03 -23.66 -5.43
C ALA A 70 2.14 -23.41 -6.95
N VAL A 71 1.25 -24.00 -7.74
CA VAL A 71 1.18 -23.78 -9.19
C VAL A 71 0.71 -22.36 -9.49
N GLY A 72 -0.34 -21.89 -8.81
CA GLY A 72 -0.82 -20.52 -8.97
C GLY A 72 0.26 -19.48 -8.65
N GLN A 73 1.01 -19.68 -7.56
CA GLN A 73 2.12 -18.80 -7.18
C GLN A 73 3.23 -18.82 -8.24
N ALA A 74 3.58 -19.99 -8.77
CA ALA A 74 4.56 -20.11 -9.85
C ALA A 74 4.12 -19.34 -11.09
N ILE A 75 2.83 -19.42 -11.48
CA ILE A 75 2.28 -18.66 -12.61
C ILE A 75 2.32 -17.15 -12.36
N ALA A 76 1.95 -16.70 -11.15
CA ALA A 76 2.00 -15.27 -10.79
C ALA A 76 3.44 -14.72 -10.85
N ASN A 77 4.40 -15.48 -10.34
CA ASN A 77 5.82 -15.14 -10.40
C ASN A 77 6.33 -15.12 -11.86
N ALA A 78 5.99 -16.14 -12.66
CA ALA A 78 6.37 -16.22 -14.07
C ALA A 78 5.79 -15.06 -14.88
N THR A 79 4.54 -14.67 -14.59
CA THR A 79 3.89 -13.52 -15.24
C THR A 79 4.60 -12.22 -14.90
N THR A 80 5.04 -12.07 -13.64
CA THR A 80 5.85 -10.91 -13.23
C THR A 80 7.16 -10.85 -14.01
N MET A 81 7.85 -11.98 -14.17
CA MET A 81 9.07 -12.06 -14.98
C MET A 81 8.80 -11.76 -16.46
N ALA A 82 7.73 -12.30 -17.03
CA ALA A 82 7.37 -12.09 -18.43
C ALA A 82 7.04 -10.62 -18.73
N LEU A 83 6.39 -9.92 -17.79
CA LEU A 83 6.13 -8.49 -17.92
C LEU A 83 7.42 -7.67 -17.97
N LEU A 84 8.42 -8.04 -17.16
CA LEU A 84 9.71 -7.38 -17.15
C LEU A 84 10.49 -7.67 -18.44
N ASP A 85 10.50 -8.93 -18.89
CA ASP A 85 11.18 -9.35 -20.13
C ASP A 85 10.58 -8.67 -21.37
N THR A 86 9.25 -8.53 -21.42
CA THR A 86 8.55 -7.87 -22.53
C THR A 86 8.83 -6.36 -22.57
N SER A 87 9.29 -5.74 -21.47
CA SER A 87 9.48 -4.28 -21.36
C SER A 87 8.23 -3.48 -21.76
N ALA A 88 7.05 -3.99 -21.41
CA ALA A 88 5.78 -3.44 -21.87
C ALA A 88 5.24 -2.38 -20.89
N ASP A 89 5.66 -1.13 -21.07
CA ASP A 89 5.26 -0.01 -20.21
C ASP A 89 3.76 0.25 -20.19
N ASN A 90 3.06 -0.17 -21.26
CA ASN A 90 1.62 -0.03 -21.46
C ASN A 90 0.80 -1.24 -20.97
N LEU A 91 1.40 -2.24 -20.32
CA LEU A 91 0.67 -3.37 -19.75
C LEU A 91 0.55 -3.24 -18.23
N ARG A 92 -0.61 -3.64 -17.70
CA ARG A 92 -0.83 -3.81 -16.27
C ARG A 92 -1.58 -5.10 -16.01
N ILE A 93 -0.92 -6.07 -15.40
CA ILE A 93 -1.54 -7.33 -14.97
C ILE A 93 -1.85 -7.26 -13.48
N THR A 94 -3.06 -7.67 -13.09
CA THR A 94 -3.48 -7.80 -11.69
C THR A 94 -3.90 -9.24 -11.42
N THR A 95 -3.32 -9.84 -10.39
CA THR A 95 -3.60 -11.22 -9.99
C THR A 95 -4.83 -11.28 -9.07
N TYR A 96 -5.75 -12.21 -9.33
CA TYR A 96 -6.95 -12.45 -8.54
C TYR A 96 -6.97 -13.90 -8.07
N ASP A 97 -7.14 -14.07 -6.76
CA ASP A 97 -7.24 -15.40 -6.15
C ASP A 97 -8.55 -16.10 -6.52
N THR A 98 -8.46 -17.33 -7.03
CA THR A 98 -9.61 -18.18 -7.37
C THR A 98 -9.92 -19.24 -6.32
N SER A 99 -9.19 -19.32 -5.20
CA SER A 99 -9.37 -20.32 -4.14
C SER A 99 -10.80 -20.36 -3.58
N ALA A 100 -11.42 -19.19 -3.36
CA ALA A 100 -12.79 -19.04 -2.91
C ALA A 100 -13.84 -19.15 -4.03
N GLY A 101 -13.41 -19.36 -5.27
CA GLY A 101 -14.27 -19.55 -6.44
C GLY A 101 -13.95 -18.61 -7.61
N VAL A 102 -13.77 -19.20 -8.79
CA VAL A 102 -13.43 -18.51 -10.04
C VAL A 102 -14.43 -17.40 -10.39
N SER A 103 -15.74 -17.66 -10.26
CA SER A 103 -16.76 -16.69 -10.68
C SER A 103 -16.72 -15.41 -9.85
N ALA A 104 -16.38 -15.48 -8.56
CA ALA A 104 -16.23 -14.31 -7.71
C ALA A 104 -15.00 -13.49 -8.10
N ALA A 105 -13.87 -14.17 -8.34
CA ALA A 105 -12.64 -13.55 -8.82
C ALA A 105 -12.84 -12.85 -10.18
N ALA A 106 -13.51 -13.50 -11.12
CA ALA A 106 -13.81 -12.95 -12.44
C ALA A 106 -14.71 -11.71 -12.36
N ARG A 107 -15.76 -11.74 -11.52
CA ARG A 107 -16.63 -10.57 -11.30
C ARG A 107 -15.86 -9.40 -10.71
N LYS A 108 -14.97 -9.65 -9.76
CA LYS A 108 -14.09 -8.62 -9.17
C LYS A 108 -13.15 -8.04 -10.24
N ALA A 109 -12.53 -8.90 -11.05
CA ALA A 109 -11.67 -8.46 -12.15
C ALA A 109 -12.39 -7.55 -13.16
N ILE A 110 -13.64 -7.87 -13.51
CA ILE A 110 -14.48 -7.03 -14.39
C ILE A 110 -14.80 -5.70 -13.72
N ALA A 111 -15.19 -5.71 -12.43
CA ALA A 111 -15.51 -4.52 -11.68
C ALA A 111 -14.31 -3.55 -11.55
N ASP A 112 -13.10 -4.11 -11.44
CA ASP A 112 -11.85 -3.35 -11.38
C ASP A 112 -11.40 -2.80 -12.76
N GLY A 113 -12.18 -3.05 -13.82
CA GLY A 113 -11.99 -2.47 -15.15
C GLY A 113 -10.97 -3.18 -16.03
N ASN A 114 -10.66 -4.44 -15.74
CA ASN A 114 -9.80 -5.25 -16.60
C ASN A 114 -10.49 -5.55 -17.94
N ARG A 115 -9.73 -5.46 -19.03
CA ARG A 115 -10.24 -5.59 -20.40
C ARG A 115 -9.95 -6.96 -21.02
N LEU A 116 -9.05 -7.71 -20.40
CA LEU A 116 -8.74 -9.10 -20.72
C LEU A 116 -8.65 -9.88 -19.42
N ILE A 117 -9.13 -11.12 -19.43
CA ILE A 117 -9.05 -12.04 -18.31
C ILE A 117 -8.29 -13.28 -18.78
N LEU A 118 -7.25 -13.65 -18.06
CA LEU A 118 -6.42 -14.83 -18.28
C LEU A 118 -6.71 -15.84 -17.15
N GLY A 119 -7.11 -17.05 -17.50
CA GLY A 119 -7.44 -18.12 -16.54
C GLY A 119 -8.92 -18.53 -16.57
N PRO A 120 -9.33 -19.52 -15.77
CA PRO A 120 -8.66 -20.08 -14.59
C PRO A 120 -7.80 -21.33 -14.85
N LEU A 121 -6.96 -21.69 -13.88
CA LEU A 121 -6.44 -23.06 -13.75
C LEU A 121 -7.44 -23.93 -12.98
N MET A 122 -7.51 -25.20 -13.40
CA MET A 122 -8.38 -26.24 -12.85
C MET A 122 -7.57 -27.11 -11.89
#